data_AF-C5L8B9-F1
#
_entry.id   AF-C5L8B9-F1
#
_cell.length_a   1.000
_cell.length_b   1.000
_cell.length_c   1.000
_cell.angle_alpha   90.00
_cell.angle_beta   90.00
_cell.angle_gamma   90.00
#
_symmetry.space_group_name_H-M   'P 1'
#
loop_
_entity.id
_entity.type
_entity.pdbx_description
1 polymer ?
#
loop_
_entity_poly.entity_id
_entity_poly.type
_entity_poly.pdbx_seq_one_letter_code
_entity_poly.pdbx_strand_id
1 'polypeptide(L)'
;MKGVTYEGVVKEAAGIILNTNRPGHYGSMHVNVTVSKKPGIECSTLVETYGWAHLSVGDETRDFWWNPAPRKDAYGLGQLIHIATIDFGSIPAANVRTWTSWHGLDGTSDCEGLSLIASQKPSSNVPNPSFFTGQQLIIKHRDGGWDYLVTYQFQDSSGKLGNYTKDVISGNLQDKN
;
A
#
# COMPACT_ATOMS: atom_id res chain seq x y z
N MET A 1 -3.80 18.88 3.29
CA MET A 1 -4.65 19.88 3.97
C MET A 1 -4.13 20.06 5.38
N LYS A 2 -3.81 21.29 5.80
CA LYS A 2 -3.31 21.58 7.16
C LYS A 2 -4.41 22.23 7.99
N GLY A 3 -4.56 21.81 9.24
CA GLY A 3 -5.49 22.41 10.20
C GLY A 3 -4.82 22.60 11.55
N VAL A 4 -5.15 23.68 12.25
CA VAL A 4 -4.65 23.98 13.59
C VAL A 4 -5.84 24.14 14.54
N THR A 5 -5.84 23.40 15.64
CA THR A 5 -6.87 23.54 16.69
C THR A 5 -6.54 24.70 17.63
N TYR A 6 -7.53 25.13 18.44
CA TYR A 6 -7.30 26.17 19.46
C TYR A 6 -6.24 25.79 20.50
N GLU A 7 -5.94 24.50 20.65
CA GLU A 7 -4.89 23.97 21.53
C GLU A 7 -3.52 23.88 20.85
N GLY A 8 -3.39 24.38 19.62
CA GLY A 8 -2.15 24.34 18.85
C GLY A 8 -1.82 22.97 18.25
N VAL A 9 -2.77 22.03 18.20
CA VAL A 9 -2.56 20.73 17.52
C VAL A 9 -2.57 20.95 16.02
N VAL A 10 -1.46 20.62 15.37
CA VAL A 10 -1.32 20.65 13.92
C VAL A 10 -1.76 19.30 13.36
N LYS A 11 -2.68 19.31 12.40
CA LYS A 11 -3.13 18.11 11.68
C LYS A 11 -2.82 18.27 10.20
N GLU A 12 -2.17 17.24 9.64
CA GLU A 12 -1.84 17.18 8.23
C GLU A 12 -2.29 15.84 7.67
N ALA A 13 -2.98 15.87 6.54
CA ALA A 13 -3.53 14.67 5.91
C ALA A 13 -3.05 14.51 4.47
N ALA A 14 -2.81 13.26 4.13
CA ALA A 14 -2.37 12.75 2.85
C ALA A 14 -3.22 11.53 2.46
N GLY A 15 -3.46 11.34 1.17
CA GLY A 15 -4.26 10.23 0.68
C GLY A 15 -3.77 9.72 -0.67
N ILE A 16 -3.71 8.41 -0.81
CA ILE A 16 -3.55 7.71 -2.08
C ILE A 16 -4.92 7.19 -2.50
N ILE A 17 -5.32 7.48 -3.74
CA ILE A 17 -6.47 6.86 -4.40
C ILE A 17 -5.93 6.16 -5.66
N LEU A 18 -5.88 4.84 -5.63
CA LEU A 18 -5.50 4.02 -6.77
C LEU A 18 -6.73 3.46 -7.44
N ASN A 19 -7.09 4.08 -8.56
CA ASN A 19 -8.14 3.58 -9.45
C ASN A 19 -7.57 2.52 -10.38
N THR A 20 -8.36 1.46 -10.61
CA THR A 20 -8.07 0.49 -11.65
C THR A 20 -8.18 1.15 -13.02
N ASN A 21 -7.13 1.06 -13.82
CA ASN A 21 -7.11 1.55 -15.21
C ASN A 21 -7.30 0.42 -16.25
N ARG A 22 -7.59 -0.81 -15.81
CA ARG A 22 -7.77 -1.97 -16.68
C ARG A 22 -9.21 -2.06 -17.20
N PRO A 23 -9.44 -2.15 -18.53
CA PRO A 23 -10.78 -2.31 -19.09
C PRO A 23 -11.52 -3.52 -18.51
N GLY A 24 -12.79 -3.34 -18.13
CA GLY A 24 -13.63 -4.41 -17.58
C GLY A 24 -13.39 -4.74 -16.11
N HIS A 25 -12.46 -4.04 -15.45
CA HIS A 25 -12.19 -4.19 -14.02
C HIS A 25 -12.52 -2.90 -13.28
N TYR A 26 -13.23 -3.03 -12.15
CA TYR A 26 -13.68 -1.89 -11.35
C TYR A 26 -13.19 -2.07 -9.92
N GLY A 27 -12.44 -1.10 -9.42
CA GLY A 27 -11.93 -1.09 -8.06
C GLY A 27 -11.16 0.20 -7.81
N SER A 28 -11.31 0.71 -6.59
CA SER A 28 -10.50 1.80 -6.08
C SER A 28 -9.97 1.40 -4.72
N MET A 29 -8.65 1.44 -4.58
CA MET A 29 -7.98 1.29 -3.29
C MET A 29 -7.66 2.68 -2.77
N HIS A 30 -7.94 2.89 -1.50
CA HIS A 30 -7.66 4.14 -0.84
C HIS A 30 -6.89 3.91 0.45
N VAL A 31 -5.90 4.76 0.64
CA VAL A 31 -5.07 4.80 1.84
C VAL A 31 -4.97 6.25 2.27
N ASN A 32 -5.53 6.60 3.41
CA ASN A 32 -5.40 7.93 3.98
C ASN A 32 -4.57 7.87 5.26
N VAL A 33 -3.72 8.87 5.43
CA VAL A 33 -2.86 9.06 6.59
C VAL A 33 -3.09 10.47 7.09
N THR A 34 -3.44 10.58 8.37
CA THR A 34 -3.49 11.87 9.06
C THR A 34 -2.49 11.86 10.21
N VAL A 35 -1.49 12.73 10.12
CA VAL A 35 -0.55 12.97 11.21
C VAL A 35 -1.07 14.11 12.07
N SER A 36 -1.11 13.90 13.39
CA SER A 36 -1.42 14.93 14.38
C SER A 36 -0.18 15.19 15.22
N LYS A 37 0.25 16.45 15.33
CA LYS A 37 1.37 16.90 16.16
C LYS A 37 0.85 17.84 17.25
N LYS A 38 0.94 17.44 18.51
CA LYS A 38 0.63 18.31 19.67
C LYS A 38 1.92 18.91 20.23
N PRO A 39 1.94 20.20 20.62
CA PRO A 39 3.08 20.78 21.33
C PRO A 39 3.37 19.99 22.61
N GLY A 40 4.59 19.47 22.77
CA GLY A 40 5.00 18.76 23.99
C GLY A 40 5.09 17.22 23.94
N ILE A 41 5.23 16.61 22.74
CA ILE A 41 5.82 15.28 22.45
C ILE A 41 4.87 14.20 21.89
N GLU A 42 3.55 14.30 22.03
CA GLU A 42 2.66 13.26 21.47
C GLU A 42 2.27 13.56 20.01
N CYS A 43 2.89 12.83 19.07
CA CYS A 43 2.38 12.71 17.71
C CYS A 43 1.63 11.39 17.55
N SER A 44 0.57 11.42 16.75
CA SER A 44 -0.22 10.24 16.43
C SER A 44 -0.58 10.21 14.96
N THR A 45 -0.73 9.01 14.42
CA THR A 45 -1.04 8.78 13.02
C THR A 45 -2.33 7.98 12.93
N LEU A 46 -3.33 8.55 12.28
CA LEU A 46 -4.54 7.84 11.88
C LEU A 46 -4.30 7.23 10.50
N VAL A 47 -4.47 5.92 10.40
CA VAL A 47 -4.38 5.19 9.12
C VAL A 47 -5.76 4.65 8.77
N GLU A 48 -6.21 5.00 7.57
CA GLU A 48 -7.47 4.54 7.01
C GLU A 48 -7.20 3.80 5.71
N THR A 49 -7.72 2.58 5.60
CA THR A 49 -7.60 1.76 4.38
C THR A 49 -8.97 1.29 3.96
N TYR A 50 -9.24 1.28 2.66
CA TYR A 50 -10.48 0.75 2.10
C TYR A 50 -10.35 0.38 0.64
N GLY A 51 -11.21 -0.56 0.22
CA GLY A 51 -11.31 -0.99 -1.15
C GLY A 51 -10.11 -1.81 -1.63
N TRP A 52 -9.96 -1.90 -2.94
CA TRP A 52 -8.96 -2.74 -3.59
C TRP A 52 -8.70 -2.21 -5.00
N ALA A 53 -7.53 -2.50 -5.55
CA ALA A 53 -7.15 -2.03 -6.88
C ALA A 53 -6.32 -3.07 -7.64
N HIS A 54 -6.44 -3.04 -8.96
CA HIS A 54 -5.49 -3.71 -9.84
C HIS A 54 -4.19 -2.91 -9.91
N LEU A 55 -3.07 -3.61 -9.75
CA LEU A 55 -1.71 -3.07 -9.68
C LEU A 55 -0.89 -3.38 -10.94
N SER A 56 -1.46 -4.10 -11.91
CA SER A 56 -0.83 -4.42 -13.19
C SER A 56 -0.88 -3.22 -14.12
N VAL A 57 0.18 -2.41 -14.10
CA VAL A 57 0.30 -1.24 -14.97
C VAL A 57 1.23 -1.60 -16.12
N GLY A 58 0.74 -1.56 -17.37
CA GLY A 58 1.55 -1.65 -18.59
C GLY A 58 1.92 -3.06 -19.10
N ASP A 59 1.64 -4.12 -18.35
CA ASP A 59 1.61 -5.50 -18.88
C ASP A 59 0.17 -6.02 -18.78
N GLU A 60 -0.62 -5.80 -19.83
CA GLU A 60 -2.03 -6.19 -19.88
C GLU A 60 -2.24 -7.71 -19.84
N THR A 61 -1.16 -8.48 -20.04
CA THR A 61 -1.22 -9.94 -20.04
C THR A 61 -1.24 -10.52 -18.64
N ARG A 62 -0.72 -9.80 -17.63
CA ARG A 62 -0.74 -10.22 -16.23
C ARG A 62 -1.79 -9.43 -15.47
N ASP A 63 -2.37 -10.05 -14.45
CA ASP A 63 -3.35 -9.42 -13.59
C ASP A 63 -3.04 -9.65 -12.12
N PHE A 64 -2.70 -8.56 -11.43
CA PHE A 64 -2.43 -8.53 -10.00
C PHE A 64 -3.35 -7.50 -9.38
N TRP A 65 -4.04 -7.88 -8.31
CA TRP A 65 -4.81 -6.96 -7.50
C TRP A 65 -4.50 -7.14 -6.02
N TRP A 66 -4.73 -6.07 -5.27
CA TRP A 66 -4.37 -5.96 -3.87
C TRP A 66 -5.50 -5.30 -3.07
N ASN A 67 -5.75 -5.83 -1.87
CA ASN A 67 -6.78 -5.39 -0.95
C ASN A 67 -6.25 -5.38 0.49
N PRO A 68 -5.81 -4.22 1.02
CA PRO A 68 -5.63 -4.06 2.45
C PRO A 68 -6.99 -4.07 3.15
N ALA A 69 -7.11 -4.86 4.22
CA ALA A 69 -8.39 -5.00 4.92
C ALA A 69 -8.87 -3.65 5.46
N PRO A 70 -10.17 -3.30 5.27
CA PRO A 70 -10.70 -2.01 5.66
C PRO A 70 -10.55 -1.72 7.15
N ARG A 71 -9.92 -0.60 7.48
CA ARG A 71 -9.65 -0.19 8.88
C ARG A 71 -9.56 1.31 9.04
N LYS A 72 -9.69 1.76 10.29
CA LYS A 72 -9.51 3.13 10.75
C LYS A 72 -8.93 3.09 12.16
N ASP A 73 -7.61 3.08 12.24
CA ASP A 73 -6.90 2.90 13.52
C ASP A 73 -5.92 4.05 13.76
N ALA A 74 -5.84 4.48 15.01
CA ALA A 74 -4.89 5.49 15.46
C ALA A 74 -3.70 4.81 16.14
N TYR A 75 -2.50 5.21 15.72
CA TYR A 75 -1.25 4.68 16.22
C TYR A 75 -0.45 5.80 16.88
N GLY A 76 0.13 5.50 18.03
CA GLY A 76 1.12 6.37 18.68
C GLY A 76 2.49 6.26 18.01
N LEU A 77 3.40 7.18 18.37
CA LEU A 77 4.77 7.19 17.86
C LEU A 77 5.46 5.83 17.97
N GLY A 78 5.91 5.29 16.83
CA GLY A 78 6.70 4.05 16.79
C GLY A 78 5.91 2.77 17.08
N GLN A 79 4.58 2.85 17.21
CA GLN A 79 3.76 1.66 17.33
C GLN A 79 3.82 0.83 16.05
N LEU A 80 3.92 -0.48 16.24
CA LEU A 80 3.84 -1.44 15.16
C LEU A 80 2.42 -1.44 14.59
N ILE A 81 2.36 -1.33 13.27
CA ILE A 81 1.14 -1.43 12.49
C ILE A 81 1.11 -2.83 11.89
N HIS A 82 -0.02 -3.50 12.05
CA HIS A 82 -0.33 -4.74 11.36
C HIS A 82 -1.65 -4.59 10.61
N ILE A 83 -1.56 -4.54 9.29
CA ILE A 83 -2.72 -4.44 8.41
C ILE A 83 -2.89 -5.77 7.66
N ALA A 84 -3.84 -6.61 8.09
CA ALA A 84 -4.26 -7.76 7.30
C ALA A 84 -4.55 -7.37 5.84
N THR A 85 -4.12 -8.18 4.87
CA THR A 85 -4.19 -7.90 3.43
C THR A 85 -4.35 -9.19 2.64
N ILE A 86 -4.91 -9.05 1.44
CA ILE A 86 -5.08 -10.11 0.44
C ILE A 86 -4.49 -9.60 -0.88
N ASP A 87 -3.74 -10.45 -1.56
CA ASP A 87 -3.34 -10.22 -2.95
C ASP A 87 -3.61 -11.45 -3.80
N PHE A 88 -3.83 -11.20 -5.09
CA PHE A 88 -4.07 -12.21 -6.10
C PHE A 88 -3.26 -11.88 -7.34
N GLY A 89 -2.77 -12.92 -8.02
CA GLY A 89 -2.09 -12.83 -9.29
C GLY A 89 -2.62 -13.83 -10.30
N SER A 90 -2.68 -13.44 -11.57
CA SER A 90 -3.03 -14.29 -12.70
C SER A 90 -2.07 -13.99 -13.86
N ILE A 91 -1.41 -15.04 -14.34
CA ILE A 91 -0.51 -15.03 -15.49
C ILE A 91 -1.09 -16.05 -16.49
N PRO A 92 -2.06 -15.63 -17.33
CA PRO A 92 -2.84 -16.52 -18.19
C PRO A 92 -1.99 -17.31 -19.19
N ALA A 93 -0.97 -16.68 -19.78
CA ALA A 93 -0.09 -17.32 -20.77
C ALA A 93 0.61 -18.57 -20.22
N ALA A 94 0.82 -18.64 -18.91
CA ALA A 94 1.42 -19.78 -18.22
C ALA A 94 0.41 -20.60 -17.41
N ASN A 95 -0.88 -20.27 -17.47
CA ASN A 95 -1.93 -20.86 -16.64
C ASN A 95 -1.60 -20.85 -15.13
N VAL A 96 -1.02 -19.74 -14.65
CA VAL A 96 -0.63 -19.58 -13.24
C VAL A 96 -1.56 -18.60 -12.55
N ARG A 97 -2.04 -19.00 -11.37
CA ARG A 97 -2.75 -18.15 -10.43
C ARG A 97 -2.08 -18.23 -9.08
N THR A 98 -2.01 -17.10 -8.39
CA THR A 98 -1.50 -16.99 -7.03
C THR A 98 -2.49 -16.26 -6.16
N TRP A 99 -2.56 -16.63 -4.88
CA TRP A 99 -3.40 -15.93 -3.92
C TRP A 99 -2.85 -16.06 -2.52
N THR A 100 -3.23 -15.10 -1.69
CA THR A 100 -2.86 -15.02 -0.29
C THR A 100 -4.09 -14.72 0.51
N SER A 101 -4.10 -15.15 1.77
CA SER A 101 -5.27 -14.99 2.63
C SER A 101 -4.80 -14.43 3.97
N TRP A 102 -5.21 -13.19 4.26
CA TRP A 102 -5.05 -12.57 5.58
C TRP A 102 -3.62 -12.53 6.11
N HIS A 103 -2.65 -12.17 5.25
CA HIS A 103 -1.28 -11.93 5.68
C HIS A 103 -1.08 -10.49 6.17
N GLY A 104 0.08 -10.18 6.75
CA GLY A 104 0.38 -8.87 7.31
C GLY A 104 1.03 -7.90 6.31
N LEU A 105 0.43 -6.71 6.20
CA LEU A 105 1.08 -5.49 5.76
C LEU A 105 1.58 -4.78 7.02
N ASP A 106 2.86 -4.97 7.31
CA ASP A 106 3.48 -4.66 8.59
C ASP A 106 4.41 -3.45 8.47
N GLY A 107 4.53 -2.69 9.55
CA GLY A 107 5.50 -1.60 9.61
C GLY A 107 5.22 -0.65 10.75
N THR A 108 5.47 0.63 10.52
CA THR A 108 5.35 1.67 11.54
C THR A 108 4.74 2.93 10.98
N SER A 109 4.25 3.76 11.91
CA SER A 109 3.99 5.16 11.65
C SER A 109 4.70 6.03 12.66
N ASP A 110 5.01 7.25 12.25
CA ASP A 110 5.61 8.28 13.07
C ASP A 110 5.07 9.66 12.68
N CYS A 111 5.66 10.71 13.23
CA CYS A 111 5.28 12.08 12.94
C CYS A 111 5.54 12.49 11.48
N GLU A 112 6.24 11.67 10.71
CA GLU A 112 6.53 11.90 9.30
C GLU A 112 5.70 10.98 8.39
N GLY A 113 4.84 10.11 8.92
CA GLY A 113 3.83 9.40 8.13
C GLY A 113 3.82 7.89 8.35
N LEU A 114 3.79 7.13 7.25
CA LEU A 114 3.49 5.70 7.21
C LEU A 114 4.49 4.96 6.30
N SER A 115 4.96 3.81 6.76
CA SER A 115 5.73 2.86 5.96
C SER A 115 5.31 1.44 6.29
N LEU A 116 4.72 0.75 5.32
CA LEU A 116 4.29 -0.64 5.46
C LEU A 116 4.82 -1.53 4.33
N ILE A 117 5.10 -2.78 4.67
CA ILE A 117 5.60 -3.80 3.77
C ILE A 117 4.89 -5.13 4.03
N ALA A 118 4.67 -5.88 2.96
CA ALA A 118 4.20 -7.26 3.01
C ALA A 118 5.11 -8.07 2.09
N SER A 119 5.50 -9.27 2.51
CA SER A 119 6.25 -10.21 1.69
C SER A 119 5.93 -11.62 2.11
N GLN A 120 5.54 -12.46 1.15
CA GLN A 120 5.20 -13.85 1.46
C GLN A 120 5.34 -14.77 0.26
N LYS A 121 5.30 -16.07 0.57
CA LYS A 121 5.07 -17.11 -0.41
C LYS A 121 3.56 -17.30 -0.62
N PRO A 122 3.00 -16.97 -1.79
CA PRO A 122 1.58 -17.16 -2.04
C PRO A 122 1.23 -18.64 -2.28
N SER A 123 -0.04 -18.96 -2.09
CA SER A 123 -0.61 -20.20 -2.63
C SER A 123 -0.68 -20.11 -4.15
N SER A 124 -0.69 -21.26 -4.84
CA SER A 124 -0.81 -21.32 -6.30
C SER A 124 -1.52 -22.59 -6.77
N ASN A 125 -2.09 -22.53 -7.98
CA ASN A 125 -2.60 -23.71 -8.69
C ASN A 125 -1.48 -24.58 -9.30
N VAL A 126 -0.25 -24.08 -9.35
CA VAL A 126 0.92 -24.83 -9.82
C VAL A 126 1.48 -25.67 -8.67
N PRO A 127 1.84 -26.95 -8.90
CA PRO A 127 2.48 -27.78 -7.87
C PRO A 127 3.90 -27.28 -7.56
N ASN A 128 4.24 -27.23 -6.28
CA ASN A 128 5.55 -26.80 -5.77
C ASN A 128 6.03 -25.44 -6.32
N PRO A 129 5.22 -24.37 -6.19
CA PRO A 129 5.60 -23.06 -6.70
C PRO A 129 6.77 -22.49 -5.89
N SER A 130 7.68 -21.81 -6.58
CA SER A 130 8.74 -21.01 -5.97
C SER A 130 8.47 -19.52 -6.18
N PHE A 131 7.22 -19.13 -5.91
CA PHE A 131 6.74 -17.76 -6.09
C PHE A 131 6.84 -16.98 -4.79
N PHE A 132 7.02 -15.67 -4.90
CA PHE A 132 6.91 -14.71 -3.82
C PHE A 132 6.15 -13.48 -4.30
N THR A 133 5.30 -12.93 -3.44
CA THR A 133 4.67 -11.63 -3.67
C THR A 133 5.10 -10.66 -2.59
N GLY A 134 5.26 -9.40 -2.98
CA GLY A 134 5.62 -8.31 -2.10
C GLY A 134 4.81 -7.06 -2.39
N GLN A 135 4.46 -6.33 -1.34
CA GLN A 135 3.79 -5.05 -1.43
C GLN A 135 4.52 -4.06 -0.53
N GLN A 136 4.63 -2.82 -1.00
CA GLN A 136 5.16 -1.72 -0.21
C GLN A 136 4.26 -0.51 -0.35
N LEU A 137 3.99 0.16 0.76
CA LEU A 137 3.19 1.37 0.86
C LEU A 137 3.93 2.37 1.74
N ILE A 138 4.28 3.51 1.16
CA ILE A 138 4.94 4.61 1.86
C ILE A 138 4.16 5.89 1.61
N ILE A 139 3.87 6.61 2.68
CA ILE A 139 3.33 7.97 2.65
C ILE A 139 4.17 8.77 3.64
N LYS A 140 5.06 9.63 3.16
CA LYS A 140 5.97 10.39 4.01
C LYS A 140 5.82 11.88 3.82
N HIS A 141 5.71 12.59 4.91
CA HIS A 141 5.74 14.04 4.96
C HIS A 141 7.11 14.54 4.49
N ARG A 142 7.10 15.67 3.79
CA ARG A 142 8.29 16.42 3.43
C ARG A 142 7.98 17.91 3.44
N ASP A 143 9.01 18.75 3.39
CA ASP A 143 8.82 20.19 3.30
C ASP A 143 7.96 20.57 2.08
N GLY A 144 6.77 21.13 2.38
CA GLY A 144 5.81 21.60 1.38
C GLY A 144 4.96 20.50 0.73
N GLY A 145 4.90 19.29 1.30
CA GLY A 145 4.00 18.25 0.78
C GLY A 145 4.29 16.84 1.29
N TRP A 146 4.08 15.87 0.40
CA TRP A 146 4.12 14.44 0.74
C TRP A 146 4.70 13.60 -0.38
N ASP A 147 5.57 12.66 -0.04
CA ASP A 147 6.06 11.61 -0.92
C ASP A 147 5.21 10.35 -0.78
N TYR A 148 4.95 9.70 -1.91
CA TYR A 148 4.14 8.49 -1.98
C TYR A 148 4.85 7.43 -2.80
N LEU A 149 4.78 6.19 -2.33
CA LEU A 149 5.20 5.01 -3.08
C LEU A 149 4.22 3.87 -2.82
N VAL A 150 3.73 3.27 -3.89
CA VAL A 150 3.13 1.94 -3.84
C VAL A 150 3.84 1.06 -4.85
N THR A 151 4.45 -0.02 -4.37
CA THR A 151 5.14 -0.98 -5.22
C THR A 151 4.50 -2.35 -5.07
N TYR A 152 4.34 -3.05 -6.19
CA TYR A 152 3.98 -4.46 -6.21
C TYR A 152 5.12 -5.28 -6.80
N GLN A 153 5.36 -6.44 -6.21
CA GLN A 153 6.38 -7.38 -6.62
C GLN A 153 5.78 -8.77 -6.74
N PHE A 154 6.09 -9.44 -7.85
CA PHE A 154 5.93 -10.87 -8.03
C PHE A 154 7.29 -11.43 -8.47
N GLN A 155 7.78 -12.44 -7.76
CA GLN A 155 9.04 -13.09 -8.09
C GLN A 155 8.79 -14.57 -8.33
N ASP A 156 9.44 -15.11 -9.35
CA ASP A 156 9.50 -16.54 -9.62
C ASP A 156 10.94 -16.99 -9.55
N SER A 157 11.32 -17.60 -8.42
CA SER A 157 12.69 -18.08 -8.20
C SER A 157 13.07 -19.25 -9.11
N SER A 158 12.12 -19.85 -9.84
CA SER A 158 12.44 -20.84 -10.88
C SER A 158 12.87 -20.20 -12.21
N GLY A 159 12.63 -18.89 -12.39
CA GLY A 159 12.99 -18.13 -13.57
C GLY A 159 12.11 -18.36 -14.80
N LYS A 160 11.04 -19.15 -14.69
CA LYS A 160 10.19 -19.54 -15.84
C LYS A 160 9.22 -18.46 -16.27
N LEU A 161 8.69 -17.70 -15.31
CA LEU A 161 7.68 -16.65 -15.54
C LEU A 161 8.30 -15.24 -15.59
N GLY A 162 9.56 -15.13 -15.13
CA GLY A 162 10.24 -13.87 -14.93
C GLY A 162 9.70 -13.09 -13.74
N ASN A 163 10.56 -12.26 -13.15
CA ASN A 163 10.16 -11.36 -12.08
C ASN A 163 9.39 -10.17 -12.62
N TYR A 164 8.47 -9.67 -11.81
CA TYR A 164 7.71 -8.47 -12.06
C TYR A 164 7.84 -7.56 -10.85
N THR A 165 8.32 -6.34 -11.06
CA THR A 165 8.38 -5.30 -10.03
C THR A 165 7.87 -4.02 -10.67
N LYS A 166 6.91 -3.38 -10.01
CA LYS A 166 6.24 -2.21 -10.55
C LYS A 166 6.01 -1.20 -9.45
N ASP A 167 6.48 0.01 -9.69
CA ASP A 167 6.00 1.19 -8.98
C ASP A 167 4.64 1.55 -9.57
N VAL A 168 3.58 1.22 -8.83
CA VAL A 168 2.19 1.46 -9.20
C VAL A 168 1.91 2.96 -9.14
N ILE A 169 2.40 3.61 -8.08
CA ILE A 169 2.48 5.05 -7.96
C ILE A 169 3.79 5.39 -7.27
N SER A 170 4.46 6.41 -7.77
CA SER A 170 5.63 7.01 -7.15
C SER A 170 5.63 8.50 -7.49
N GLY A 171 5.87 9.35 -6.51
CA GLY A 171 6.00 10.77 -6.75
C GLY A 171 5.73 11.61 -5.52
N ASN A 172 5.57 12.89 -5.78
CA ASN A 172 5.40 13.89 -4.77
C ASN A 172 4.12 14.70 -5.00
N LEU A 173 3.29 14.85 -3.97
CA LEU A 173 2.21 15.83 -3.96
C LEU A 173 2.64 17.05 -3.16
N GLN A 174 2.59 18.21 -3.81
CA GLN A 174 2.80 19.49 -3.16
C GLN A 174 1.54 19.89 -2.42
N ASP A 175 1.71 20.54 -1.26
CA ASP A 175 0.62 21.24 -0.62
C ASP A 175 0.07 22.30 -1.58
N LYS A 176 -1.24 22.29 -1.80
CA LYS A 176 -1.91 23.41 -2.47
C LYS A 176 -2.03 24.54 -1.45
N ASN A 177 -1.37 25.66 -1.74
CA ASN A 177 -1.53 26.93 -1.02
C ASN A 177 -2.98 27.41 -1.05
#